data_AF-A0A916HI53-F1
#
_entry.id   AF-A0A916HI53-F1
#
_cell.length_a   1.000
_cell.length_b   1.000
_cell.length_c   1.000
_cell.angle_alpha   90.00
_cell.angle_beta   90.00
_cell.angle_gamma   90.00
#
_symmetry.space_group_name_H-M   'P 1'
#
loop_
_entity.id
_entity.type
_entity.pdbx_description
1 polymer ?
#
loop_
_entity_poly.entity_id
_entity_poly.type
_entity_poly.pdbx_seq_one_letter_code
_entity_poly.pdbx_strand_id
1 'polypeptide(L)'
;MIKSLIQRVKKTEHGFTDILRAAEEVFSSHSRAETLSIAKELHASDVNQARMLATFLFGFLAAKSKTSLDIMRKQISRDTDWRVQEILAKAFDQYCSDVGYGDALPVIEDWLRDEHPNVRRAVTEGLRIWTGREYFCDHPEVAIRLLSQLKADESEYVRKSVGNALCDISRKHTELVRAELATWDASDKRIRLTYKLASKLLG
;
A
#
# COMPACT_ATOMS: atom_id res chain seq x y z
N MET A 1 -12.70 3.34 26.52
CA MET A 1 -11.58 3.59 25.61
C MET A 1 -12.00 3.59 24.13
N ILE A 2 -12.53 2.49 23.58
CA ILE A 2 -12.88 2.43 22.14
C ILE A 2 -13.84 3.56 21.71
N LYS A 3 -14.93 3.77 22.45
CA LYS A 3 -15.88 4.87 22.16
C LYS A 3 -15.20 6.24 22.11
N SER A 4 -14.27 6.53 23.03
CA SER A 4 -13.57 7.81 23.05
C SER A 4 -12.58 7.96 21.89
N LEU A 5 -11.90 6.87 21.48
CA LEU A 5 -11.06 6.86 20.29
C LEU A 5 -11.87 7.15 19.03
N ILE A 6 -13.02 6.47 18.86
CA ILE A 6 -13.93 6.69 17.73
C ILE A 6 -14.37 8.15 17.67
N GLN A 7 -14.83 8.72 18.80
CA GLN A 7 -15.27 10.13 18.84
C GLN A 7 -14.13 11.10 18.54
N ARG A 8 -12.90 10.77 18.90
CA ARG A 8 -11.72 11.59 18.58
C ARG A 8 -11.43 11.57 17.09
N VAL A 9 -11.26 10.40 16.48
CA VAL A 9 -10.87 10.29 15.06
C VAL A 9 -11.99 10.67 14.10
N LYS A 10 -13.25 10.58 14.53
CA LYS A 10 -14.41 11.02 13.72
C LYS A 10 -14.37 12.51 13.38
N LYS A 11 -13.65 13.32 14.17
CA LYS A 11 -13.45 14.76 13.90
C LYS A 11 -12.49 15.05 12.74
N THR A 12 -11.73 14.06 12.28
CA THR A 12 -10.83 14.20 11.14
C THR A 12 -11.63 14.09 9.85
N GLU A 13 -11.91 15.23 9.23
CA GLU A 13 -12.65 15.33 7.96
C GLU A 13 -11.72 15.14 6.75
N HIS A 14 -10.49 15.63 6.84
CA HIS A 14 -9.50 15.62 5.76
C HIS A 14 -8.16 15.04 6.22
N GLY A 15 -7.49 14.33 5.32
CA GLY A 15 -6.21 13.68 5.60
C GLY A 15 -6.33 12.54 6.63
N PHE A 16 -5.19 12.17 7.21
CA PHE A 16 -5.09 11.03 8.13
C PHE A 16 -4.14 11.29 9.31
N THR A 17 -3.49 12.45 9.39
CA THR A 17 -2.41 12.71 10.36
C THR A 17 -2.86 12.59 11.80
N ASP A 18 -4.06 13.09 12.14
CA ASP A 18 -4.59 12.95 13.51
C ASP A 18 -4.96 11.50 13.86
N ILE A 19 -5.38 10.73 12.86
CA ILE A 19 -5.71 9.31 12.99
C ILE A 19 -4.42 8.51 13.20
N LEU A 20 -3.36 8.81 12.44
CA LEU A 20 -2.03 8.21 12.61
C LEU A 20 -1.49 8.51 14.02
N ARG A 21 -1.53 9.77 14.47
CA ARG A 21 -1.11 10.13 15.84
C ARG A 21 -1.89 9.34 16.90
N ALA A 22 -3.20 9.20 16.74
CA ALA A 22 -3.99 8.37 17.65
C ALA A 22 -3.59 6.88 17.59
N ALA A 23 -3.19 6.37 16.42
CA ALA A 23 -2.69 5.00 16.29
C ALA A 23 -1.37 4.81 17.03
N GLU A 24 -0.43 5.74 16.88
CA GLU A 24 0.88 5.74 17.54
C GLU A 24 0.74 5.81 19.07
N GLU A 25 -0.16 6.66 19.57
CA GLU A 25 -0.48 6.76 21.00
C GLU A 25 -1.04 5.43 21.55
N VAL A 26 -1.96 4.80 20.82
CA VAL A 26 -2.51 3.48 21.20
C VAL A 26 -1.41 2.43 21.20
N PHE A 27 -0.57 2.40 20.16
CA PHE A 27 0.48 1.38 20.01
C PHE A 27 1.60 1.52 21.05
N SER A 28 1.95 2.76 21.43
CA SER A 28 2.98 3.02 22.45
C SER A 28 2.50 2.80 23.88
N SER A 29 1.19 2.93 24.14
CA SER A 29 0.63 2.84 25.49
C SER A 29 0.09 1.46 25.86
N HIS A 30 0.12 0.48 24.95
CA HIS A 30 -0.48 -0.84 25.15
C HIS A 30 0.46 -1.97 24.72
N SER A 31 0.27 -3.14 25.30
CA SER A 31 0.94 -4.35 24.80
C SER A 31 0.41 -4.74 23.41
N ARG A 32 1.20 -5.51 22.65
CA ARG A 32 0.79 -6.00 21.31
C ARG A 32 -0.55 -6.75 21.33
N ALA A 33 -0.82 -7.50 22.41
CA ALA A 33 -2.07 -8.26 22.55
C ALA A 33 -3.27 -7.32 22.75
N GLU A 34 -3.12 -6.30 23.60
CA GLU A 34 -4.15 -5.27 23.80
C GLU A 34 -4.36 -4.43 22.53
N THR A 35 -3.29 -3.99 21.87
CA THR A 35 -3.37 -3.27 20.60
C THR A 35 -4.10 -4.09 19.54
N LEU A 36 -3.84 -5.39 19.44
CA LEU A 36 -4.56 -6.27 18.51
C LEU A 36 -6.06 -6.37 18.85
N SER A 37 -6.42 -6.44 20.14
CA SER A 37 -7.83 -6.41 20.55
C SER A 37 -8.50 -5.09 20.16
N ILE A 38 -7.85 -3.97 20.47
CA ILE A 38 -8.33 -2.62 20.13
C ILE A 38 -8.52 -2.48 18.62
N ALA A 39 -7.54 -2.92 17.82
CA ALA A 39 -7.60 -2.85 16.36
C ALA A 39 -8.79 -3.65 15.81
N LYS A 40 -9.05 -4.85 16.33
CA LYS A 40 -10.21 -5.67 15.93
C LYS A 40 -11.54 -5.00 16.27
N GLU A 41 -11.66 -4.42 17.46
CA GLU A 41 -12.89 -3.69 17.86
C GLU A 41 -13.13 -2.44 17.00
N LEU A 42 -12.07 -1.69 16.69
CA LEU A 42 -12.15 -0.52 15.80
C LEU A 42 -12.48 -0.90 14.35
N HIS A 43 -11.95 -2.03 13.87
CA HIS A 43 -12.22 -2.54 12.52
C HIS A 43 -13.70 -2.88 12.29
N ALA A 44 -14.38 -3.36 13.34
CA ALA A 44 -15.80 -3.67 13.31
C ALA A 44 -16.72 -2.43 13.33
N SER A 45 -16.17 -1.21 13.36
CA SER A 45 -16.95 0.01 13.43
C SER A 45 -17.50 0.47 12.06
N ASP A 46 -18.74 0.95 12.06
CA ASP A 46 -19.32 1.64 10.90
C ASP A 46 -18.66 3.01 10.61
N VAL A 47 -17.82 3.51 11.51
CA VAL A 47 -17.11 4.79 11.34
C VAL A 47 -15.83 4.56 10.54
N ASN A 48 -15.78 5.14 9.33
CA ASN A 48 -14.64 4.96 8.41
C ASN A 48 -13.31 5.39 9.05
N GLN A 49 -13.28 6.51 9.79
CA GLN A 49 -12.07 6.96 10.50
C GLN A 49 -11.61 5.99 11.61
N ALA A 50 -12.53 5.25 12.22
CA ALA A 50 -12.18 4.20 13.18
C ALA A 50 -11.55 3.00 12.48
N ARG A 51 -12.06 2.62 11.29
CA ARG A 51 -11.43 1.58 10.47
C ARG A 51 -10.08 2.01 9.89
N MET A 52 -9.90 3.28 9.58
CA MET A 52 -8.58 3.86 9.26
C MET A 52 -7.61 3.71 10.44
N LEU A 53 -8.04 4.06 11.66
CA LEU A 53 -7.25 3.87 12.89
C LEU A 53 -6.86 2.40 13.08
N ALA A 54 -7.83 1.48 12.94
CA ALA A 54 -7.58 0.04 13.01
C ALA A 54 -6.53 -0.41 11.99
N THR A 55 -6.61 0.11 10.76
CA THR A 55 -5.70 -0.26 9.67
C THR A 55 -4.25 0.13 9.97
N PHE A 56 -4.01 1.31 10.56
CA PHE A 56 -2.67 1.68 11.05
C PHE A 56 -2.17 0.72 12.12
N LEU A 57 -3.00 0.40 13.12
CA LEU A 57 -2.64 -0.53 14.19
C LEU A 57 -2.30 -1.93 13.65
N PHE A 58 -3.03 -2.44 12.67
CA PHE A 58 -2.68 -3.70 12.01
C PHE A 58 -1.34 -3.61 11.30
N GLY A 59 -1.04 -2.49 10.62
CA GLY A 59 0.27 -2.23 10.01
C GLY A 59 1.42 -2.33 11.03
N PHE A 60 1.32 -1.62 12.15
CA PHE A 60 2.33 -1.65 13.23
C PHE A 60 2.54 -3.04 13.86
N LEU A 61 1.54 -3.92 13.77
CA LEU A 61 1.61 -5.28 14.30
C LEU A 61 2.08 -6.30 13.26
N ALA A 62 1.94 -6.02 11.96
CA ALA A 62 1.99 -7.01 10.90
C ALA A 62 3.33 -7.76 10.82
N ALA A 63 4.45 -7.09 11.10
CA ALA A 63 5.78 -7.71 11.07
C ALA A 63 5.95 -8.85 12.09
N LYS A 64 5.18 -8.84 13.19
CA LYS A 64 5.22 -9.85 14.25
C LYS A 64 3.89 -10.57 14.46
N SER A 65 2.89 -10.33 13.60
CA SER A 65 1.54 -10.87 13.72
C SER A 65 1.01 -11.24 12.34
N LYS A 66 1.12 -12.54 11.99
CA LYS A 66 0.52 -13.09 10.77
C LYS A 66 -0.99 -12.80 10.71
N THR A 67 -1.68 -12.86 11.85
CA THR A 67 -3.10 -12.50 11.98
C THR A 67 -3.37 -11.07 11.51
N SER A 68 -2.53 -10.11 11.90
CA SER A 68 -2.69 -8.71 11.48
C SER A 68 -2.49 -8.55 9.97
N LEU A 69 -1.45 -9.18 9.43
CA LEU A 69 -1.19 -9.18 7.99
C LEU A 69 -2.32 -9.85 7.19
N ASP A 70 -2.86 -10.96 7.69
CA ASP A 70 -4.01 -11.66 7.11
C ASP A 70 -5.27 -10.79 7.13
N ILE A 71 -5.54 -10.04 8.21
CA ILE A 71 -6.68 -9.11 8.29
C ILE A 71 -6.53 -7.98 7.27
N MET A 72 -5.32 -7.39 7.15
CA MET A 72 -5.04 -6.37 6.13
C MET A 72 -5.34 -6.90 4.73
N ARG A 73 -4.82 -8.08 4.40
CA ARG A 73 -4.99 -8.70 3.07
C ARG A 73 -6.41 -9.15 2.80
N LYS A 74 -7.08 -9.80 3.75
CA LYS A 74 -8.34 -10.53 3.51
C LYS A 74 -9.59 -9.73 3.87
N GLN A 75 -9.48 -8.75 4.77
CA GLN A 75 -10.64 -8.01 5.26
C GLN A 75 -10.55 -6.53 4.86
N ILE A 76 -9.46 -5.84 5.21
CA ILE A 76 -9.33 -4.38 4.95
C ILE A 76 -9.29 -4.07 3.46
N SER A 77 -8.67 -4.93 2.65
CA SER A 77 -8.67 -4.80 1.18
C SER A 77 -10.08 -4.78 0.57
N ARG A 78 -11.10 -5.26 1.29
CA ARG A 78 -12.51 -5.27 0.88
C ARG A 78 -13.31 -4.09 1.45
N ASP A 79 -12.68 -3.18 2.21
CA ASP A 79 -13.33 -1.98 2.72
C ASP A 79 -13.81 -1.09 1.56
N THR A 80 -15.01 -0.54 1.70
CA THR A 80 -15.65 0.28 0.66
C THR A 80 -15.22 1.74 0.71
N ASP A 81 -14.65 2.23 1.83
CA ASP A 81 -14.14 3.60 1.91
C ASP A 81 -12.73 3.68 1.32
N TRP A 82 -12.59 4.50 0.27
CA TRP A 82 -11.32 4.68 -0.44
C TRP A 82 -10.20 5.20 0.47
N ARG A 83 -10.51 5.97 1.53
CA ARG A 83 -9.51 6.46 2.49
C ARG A 83 -8.94 5.31 3.31
N VAL A 84 -9.75 4.31 3.65
CA VAL A 84 -9.26 3.08 4.30
C VAL A 84 -8.31 2.34 3.37
N GLN A 85 -8.59 2.28 2.05
CA GLN A 85 -7.67 1.70 1.07
C GLN A 85 -6.35 2.48 0.93
N GLU A 86 -6.36 3.80 1.12
CA GLU A 86 -5.12 4.59 1.22
C GLU A 86 -4.33 4.25 2.49
N ILE A 87 -5.01 4.01 3.61
CA ILE A 87 -4.33 3.59 4.84
C ILE A 87 -3.80 2.17 4.72
N LEU A 88 -4.50 1.27 4.01
CA LEU A 88 -4.01 -0.08 3.74
C LEU A 88 -2.67 -0.07 2.99
N ALA A 89 -2.53 0.79 1.98
CA ALA A 89 -1.28 0.98 1.26
C ALA A 89 -0.14 1.43 2.21
N LYS A 90 -0.42 2.38 3.11
CA LYS A 90 0.54 2.85 4.12
C LYS A 90 0.89 1.78 5.15
N ALA A 91 -0.09 1.02 5.60
CA ALA A 91 0.12 -0.08 6.54
C ALA A 91 0.96 -1.20 5.92
N PHE A 92 0.82 -1.44 4.61
CA PHE A 92 1.68 -2.37 3.89
C PHE A 92 3.12 -1.87 3.74
N ASP A 93 3.33 -0.57 3.46
CA ASP A 93 4.66 0.04 3.46
C ASP A 93 5.31 -0.06 4.86
N GLN A 94 4.54 0.20 5.92
CA GLN A 94 5.00 0.03 7.30
C GLN A 94 5.43 -1.41 7.59
N TYR A 95 4.65 -2.40 7.15
CA TYR A 95 5.03 -3.81 7.25
C TYR A 95 6.37 -4.09 6.56
N CYS A 96 6.57 -3.59 5.34
CA CYS A 96 7.82 -3.78 4.60
C CYS A 96 9.00 -3.09 5.30
N SER A 97 8.79 -1.89 5.84
CA SER A 97 9.80 -1.18 6.62
C SER A 97 10.19 -1.94 7.90
N ASP A 98 9.22 -2.50 8.62
CA ASP A 98 9.47 -3.20 9.89
C ASP A 98 10.13 -4.58 9.69
N VAL A 99 9.90 -5.21 8.54
CA VAL A 99 10.53 -6.49 8.16
C VAL A 99 11.90 -6.28 7.50
N GLY A 100 12.08 -5.16 6.80
CA GLY A 100 13.15 -4.96 5.82
C GLY A 100 12.64 -5.28 4.41
N TYR A 101 12.76 -4.34 3.48
CA TYR A 101 12.14 -4.43 2.14
C TYR A 101 12.65 -5.63 1.32
N GLY A 102 13.93 -6.00 1.45
CA GLY A 102 14.50 -7.20 0.82
C GLY A 102 13.89 -8.48 1.39
N ASP A 103 13.78 -8.58 2.72
CA ASP A 103 13.17 -9.73 3.40
C ASP A 103 11.65 -9.81 3.19
N ALA A 104 11.01 -8.67 2.90
CA ALA A 104 9.58 -8.59 2.57
C ALA A 104 9.25 -9.00 1.13
N LEU A 105 10.24 -9.21 0.24
CA LEU A 105 10.02 -9.55 -1.17
C LEU A 105 9.05 -10.72 -1.39
N PRO A 106 9.13 -11.85 -0.66
CA PRO A 106 8.18 -12.95 -0.87
C PRO A 106 6.73 -12.53 -0.62
N VAL A 107 6.49 -11.63 0.34
CA VAL A 107 5.15 -11.12 0.65
C VAL A 107 4.70 -10.06 -0.36
N ILE A 108 5.62 -9.20 -0.82
CA ILE A 108 5.38 -8.25 -1.91
C ILE A 108 4.94 -9.01 -3.17
N GLU A 109 5.69 -10.02 -3.60
CA GLU A 109 5.38 -10.84 -4.78
C GLU A 109 4.08 -11.62 -4.66
N ASP A 110 3.75 -12.10 -3.46
CA ASP A 110 2.48 -12.79 -3.19
C ASP A 110 1.30 -11.82 -3.26
N TRP A 111 1.38 -10.64 -2.62
CA TRP A 111 0.30 -9.65 -2.67
C TRP A 111 0.09 -9.07 -4.07
N LEU A 112 1.15 -8.92 -4.87
CA LEU A 112 1.06 -8.50 -6.27
C LEU A 112 0.35 -9.51 -7.17
N ARG A 113 0.27 -10.79 -6.75
CA ARG A 113 -0.44 -11.87 -7.46
C ARG A 113 -1.83 -12.15 -6.90
N ASP A 114 -2.26 -11.43 -5.87
CA ASP A 114 -3.55 -11.63 -5.24
C ASP A 114 -4.69 -11.37 -6.23
N GLU A 115 -5.77 -12.14 -6.14
CA GLU A 115 -6.94 -11.98 -7.01
C GLU A 115 -7.64 -10.63 -6.80
N HIS A 116 -7.59 -10.09 -5.58
CA HIS A 116 -8.29 -8.86 -5.23
C HIS A 116 -7.49 -7.61 -5.63
N PRO A 117 -8.05 -6.71 -6.46
CA PRO A 117 -7.30 -5.57 -7.00
C PRO A 117 -6.81 -4.60 -5.93
N ASN A 118 -7.53 -4.43 -4.82
CA ASN A 118 -7.09 -3.55 -3.74
C ASN A 118 -5.87 -4.12 -2.98
N VAL A 119 -5.67 -5.44 -2.95
CA VAL A 119 -4.45 -6.04 -2.36
C VAL A 119 -3.26 -5.69 -3.23
N ARG A 120 -3.37 -5.93 -4.55
CA ARG A 120 -2.33 -5.56 -5.51
C ARG A 120 -2.03 -4.05 -5.47
N ARG A 121 -3.08 -3.22 -5.45
CA ARG A 121 -2.94 -1.76 -5.38
C ARG A 121 -2.26 -1.29 -4.10
N ALA A 122 -2.56 -1.91 -2.95
CA ALA A 122 -1.92 -1.55 -1.69
C ALA A 122 -0.39 -1.67 -1.78
N VAL A 123 0.11 -2.67 -2.50
CA VAL A 123 1.54 -2.82 -2.78
C VAL A 123 2.05 -1.77 -3.76
N THR A 124 1.42 -1.66 -4.95
CA THR A 124 1.89 -0.76 -6.01
C THR A 124 1.91 0.69 -5.56
N GLU A 125 0.94 1.10 -4.74
CA GLU A 125 0.84 2.45 -4.21
C GLU A 125 1.67 2.65 -2.93
N GLY A 126 1.59 1.72 -1.99
CA GLY A 126 2.17 1.88 -0.65
C GLY A 126 3.67 2.12 -0.69
N LEU A 127 4.35 1.42 -1.59
CA LEU A 127 5.79 1.52 -1.76
C LEU A 127 6.23 2.75 -2.58
N ARG A 128 5.32 3.59 -3.09
CA ARG A 128 5.72 4.79 -3.85
C ARG A 128 6.43 5.82 -2.96
N ILE A 129 7.51 6.46 -3.42
CA ILE A 129 8.32 6.14 -4.61
C ILE A 129 9.17 4.90 -4.29
N TRP A 130 9.05 3.84 -5.10
CA TRP A 130 9.65 2.53 -4.84
C TRP A 130 11.17 2.61 -4.66
N THR A 131 11.87 3.30 -5.55
CA THR A 131 13.34 3.50 -5.47
C THR A 131 13.78 4.49 -4.39
N GLY A 132 12.85 4.99 -3.57
CA GLY A 132 13.14 5.69 -2.33
C GLY A 132 13.13 4.78 -1.10
N ARG A 133 12.77 3.50 -1.23
CA ARG A 133 12.80 2.51 -0.15
C ARG A 133 14.13 1.78 -0.11
N GLU A 134 14.53 1.33 1.08
CA GLU A 134 15.70 0.46 1.26
C GLU A 134 15.54 -0.78 0.37
N TYR A 135 16.65 -1.39 -0.07
CA TYR A 135 16.72 -2.43 -1.11
C TYR A 135 16.40 -1.93 -2.53
N PHE A 136 15.24 -1.33 -2.78
CA PHE A 136 14.86 -0.87 -4.12
C PHE A 136 15.65 0.34 -4.62
N CYS A 137 16.27 1.10 -3.70
CA CYS A 137 17.20 2.18 -4.05
C CYS A 137 18.45 1.63 -4.77
N ASP A 138 18.99 0.51 -4.27
CA ASP A 138 20.17 -0.15 -4.83
C ASP A 138 19.81 -1.11 -5.98
N HIS A 139 18.55 -1.57 -6.01
CA HIS A 139 18.01 -2.53 -6.98
C HIS A 139 16.77 -1.99 -7.73
N PRO A 140 16.87 -0.86 -8.46
CA PRO A 140 15.74 -0.25 -9.16
C PRO A 140 15.11 -1.15 -10.22
N GLU A 141 15.89 -2.04 -10.84
CA GLU A 141 15.43 -3.04 -11.81
C GLU A 141 14.44 -4.03 -11.21
N VAL A 142 14.56 -4.35 -9.91
CA VAL A 142 13.61 -5.25 -9.22
C VAL A 142 12.26 -4.55 -9.07
N ALA A 143 12.24 -3.28 -8.67
CA ALA A 143 11.01 -2.50 -8.57
C ALA A 143 10.30 -2.38 -9.93
N ILE A 144 11.06 -2.05 -10.98
CA ILE A 144 10.54 -1.94 -12.36
C ILE A 144 9.94 -3.29 -12.80
N ARG A 145 10.69 -4.39 -12.65
CA ARG A 145 10.21 -5.74 -13.02
C ARG A 145 8.92 -6.12 -12.30
N LEU A 146 8.82 -5.89 -10.99
CA LEU A 146 7.63 -6.21 -10.20
C LEU A 146 6.41 -5.39 -10.66
N LEU A 147 6.57 -4.08 -10.85
CA LEU A 147 5.50 -3.21 -11.33
C LEU A 147 5.05 -3.59 -12.75
N SER A 148 5.98 -3.89 -13.64
CA SER A 148 5.73 -4.26 -15.04
C SER A 148 4.94 -5.55 -15.22
N GLN A 149 4.93 -6.44 -14.24
CA GLN A 149 4.07 -7.63 -14.25
C GLN A 149 2.57 -7.24 -14.29
N LEU A 150 2.22 -6.08 -13.72
CA LEU A 150 0.85 -5.59 -13.62
C LEU A 150 0.50 -4.56 -14.71
N LYS A 151 1.32 -4.42 -15.76
CA LYS A 151 1.09 -3.44 -16.84
C LYS A 151 -0.26 -3.56 -17.54
N ALA A 152 -0.77 -4.78 -17.64
CA ALA A 152 -2.03 -5.13 -18.28
C ALA A 152 -3.11 -5.58 -17.26
N ASP A 153 -2.94 -5.25 -15.97
CA ASP A 153 -3.86 -5.63 -14.89
C ASP A 153 -5.31 -5.34 -15.27
N GLU A 154 -6.25 -6.19 -14.89
CA GLU A 154 -7.66 -6.03 -15.25
C GLU A 154 -8.27 -4.76 -14.62
N SER A 155 -7.82 -4.40 -13.42
CA SER A 155 -8.28 -3.23 -12.70
C SER A 155 -7.60 -1.96 -13.19
N GLU A 156 -8.40 -1.00 -13.68
CA GLU A 156 -7.91 0.33 -14.02
C GLU A 156 -7.25 1.03 -12.83
N TYR A 157 -7.76 0.79 -11.62
CA TYR A 157 -7.23 1.36 -10.39
C TYR A 157 -5.79 0.91 -10.13
N VAL A 158 -5.51 -0.37 -10.34
CA VAL A 158 -4.15 -0.93 -10.26
C VAL A 158 -3.26 -0.36 -11.37
N ARG A 159 -3.72 -0.37 -12.63
CA ARG A 159 -2.96 0.17 -13.76
C ARG A 159 -2.55 1.63 -13.57
N LYS A 160 -3.43 2.47 -12.99
CA LYS A 160 -3.09 3.85 -12.64
C LYS A 160 -1.97 3.95 -11.61
N SER A 161 -2.01 3.12 -10.56
CA SER A 161 -0.95 3.09 -9.54
C SER A 161 0.37 2.60 -10.11
N VAL A 162 0.37 1.54 -10.92
CA VAL A 162 1.55 1.01 -11.63
C VAL A 162 2.19 2.07 -12.53
N GLY A 163 1.39 2.72 -13.38
CA GLY A 163 1.89 3.74 -14.30
C GLY A 163 2.49 4.94 -13.57
N ASN A 164 1.85 5.39 -12.49
CA ASN A 164 2.39 6.48 -11.66
C ASN A 164 3.66 6.06 -10.90
N ALA A 165 3.73 4.83 -10.39
CA ALA A 165 4.92 4.32 -9.71
C ALA A 165 6.12 4.26 -10.67
N LEU A 166 5.93 3.76 -11.90
CA LEU A 166 6.97 3.77 -12.93
C LEU A 166 7.37 5.19 -13.36
N CYS A 167 6.41 6.11 -13.47
CA CYS A 167 6.68 7.53 -13.72
C CYS A 167 7.48 8.19 -12.59
N ASP A 168 7.27 7.79 -11.34
CA ASP A 168 8.07 8.29 -10.22
C ASP A 168 9.51 7.78 -10.31
N ILE A 169 9.71 6.50 -10.64
CA ILE A 169 11.03 5.88 -10.84
C ILE A 169 11.77 6.54 -12.01
N SER A 170 11.06 6.86 -13.10
CA SER A 170 11.64 7.44 -14.32
C SER A 170 12.30 8.81 -14.10
N ARG A 171 12.01 9.50 -12.99
CA ARG A 171 12.66 10.77 -12.64
C ARG A 171 14.15 10.63 -12.34
N LYS A 172 14.57 9.46 -11.83
CA LYS A 172 15.98 9.15 -11.50
C LYS A 172 16.56 8.04 -12.36
N HIS A 173 15.74 7.11 -12.82
CA HIS A 173 16.16 5.93 -13.56
C HIS A 173 15.55 5.90 -14.97
N THR A 174 15.65 7.03 -15.69
CA THR A 174 15.03 7.25 -17.01
C THR A 174 15.29 6.12 -17.99
N GLU A 175 16.56 5.73 -18.17
CA GLU A 175 16.95 4.74 -19.18
C GLU A 175 16.47 3.33 -18.84
N LEU A 176 16.41 2.97 -17.55
CA LEU A 176 15.86 1.67 -17.13
C LEU A 176 14.37 1.58 -17.42
N VAL A 177 13.61 2.64 -17.11
CA VAL A 177 12.16 2.67 -17.41
C VAL A 177 11.93 2.74 -18.92
N ARG A 178 12.73 3.51 -19.68
CA ARG A 178 12.65 3.57 -21.15
C ARG A 178 12.90 2.20 -21.78
N ALA A 179 13.94 1.49 -21.35
CA ALA A 179 14.26 0.16 -21.83
C ALA A 179 13.13 -0.84 -21.55
N GLU A 180 12.56 -0.82 -20.36
CA GLU A 180 11.41 -1.65 -20.00
C GLU A 180 10.18 -1.34 -20.87
N LEU A 181 9.80 -0.06 -20.98
CA LEU A 181 8.63 0.35 -21.75
C LEU A 181 8.77 0.05 -23.25
N ALA A 182 9.98 0.06 -23.80
CA ALA A 182 10.23 -0.32 -25.19
C ALA A 182 9.86 -1.78 -25.50
N THR A 183 9.75 -2.64 -24.48
CA THR A 183 9.32 -4.04 -24.63
C THR A 183 7.80 -4.21 -24.65
N TRP A 184 7.03 -3.15 -24.35
CA TRP A 184 5.58 -3.24 -24.19
C TRP A 184 4.83 -3.05 -25.51
N ASP A 185 3.81 -3.86 -25.74
CA ASP A 185 2.87 -3.65 -26.83
C ASP A 185 1.79 -2.63 -26.44
N ALA A 186 1.99 -1.36 -26.82
CA ALA A 186 1.05 -0.27 -26.54
C ALA A 186 -0.23 -0.31 -27.40
N SER A 187 -0.38 -1.27 -28.32
CA SER A 187 -1.63 -1.49 -29.05
C SER A 187 -2.72 -2.12 -28.18
N ASP A 188 -2.33 -2.89 -27.15
CA ASP A 188 -3.24 -3.37 -26.12
C ASP A 188 -3.81 -2.18 -25.31
N LYS A 189 -5.14 -2.06 -25.29
CA LYS A 189 -5.84 -0.97 -24.59
C LYS A 189 -5.51 -0.90 -23.09
N ARG A 190 -5.30 -2.04 -22.43
CA ARG A 190 -4.95 -2.11 -21.00
C ARG A 190 -3.54 -1.59 -20.79
N ILE A 191 -2.57 -2.09 -21.57
CA ILE A 191 -1.17 -1.66 -21.51
C ILE A 191 -1.03 -0.17 -21.85
N ARG A 192 -1.76 0.32 -22.85
CA ARG A 192 -1.71 1.72 -23.32
C ARG A 192 -1.95 2.74 -22.21
N LEU A 193 -2.88 2.48 -21.28
CA LEU A 193 -3.12 3.39 -20.15
C LEU A 193 -1.88 3.46 -19.24
N THR A 194 -1.37 2.30 -18.82
CA THR A 194 -0.21 2.19 -17.94
C THR A 194 1.01 2.83 -18.60
N TYR A 195 1.25 2.50 -19.88
CA TYR A 195 2.33 3.05 -20.68
C TYR A 195 2.28 4.58 -20.71
N LYS A 196 1.11 5.17 -21.05
CA LYS A 196 0.93 6.63 -21.11
C LYS A 196 1.28 7.32 -19.80
N LEU A 197 0.94 6.72 -18.66
CA LEU A 197 1.26 7.26 -17.35
C LEU A 197 2.76 7.13 -17.05
N ALA A 198 3.34 5.95 -17.27
CA ALA A 198 4.74 5.66 -17.03
C ALA A 198 5.68 6.50 -17.93
N SER A 199 5.30 6.75 -19.18
CA SER A 199 6.10 7.48 -20.17
C SER A 199 5.95 9.00 -20.07
N LYS A 200 5.14 9.52 -19.14
CA LYS A 200 4.77 10.94 -19.06
C LYS A 200 5.97 11.90 -19.01
N LEU A 201 7.08 11.45 -18.42
CA LEU A 201 8.29 12.25 -18.25
C LEU A 201 9.43 11.85 -19.21
N LEU A 202 9.19 10.87 -20.11
CA LEU A 202 10.28 10.28 -20.89
C LEU A 202 10.62 11.03 -22.17
N GLY A 203 9.73 11.85 -22.73
CA GLY A 203 9.99 12.59 -23.97
C GLY A 203 10.09 11.68 -25.20
#